data_AF-A0A950KDS2-F1
#
_entry.id   AF-A0A950KDS2-F1
#
_cell.length_a   1.000
_cell.length_b   1.000
_cell.length_c   1.000
_cell.angle_alpha   90.00
_cell.angle_beta   90.00
_cell.angle_gamma   90.00
#
_symmetry.space_group_name_H-M   'P 1'
#
loop_
_entity.id
_entity.type
_entity.pdbx_description
1 polymer ?
#
loop_
_entity_poly.entity_id
_entity_poly.type
_entity_poly.pdbx_seq_one_letter_code
_entity_poly.pdbx_strand_id
1 'polypeptide(L)'
;MTDQATLAAADRTARLWAAAEPGGIRPGSEAHKALFCRMLLDTHNPYKPSIIDWPDLDAEARSRLVGLPIWDIAVQTEGKAKIRVLSYAEQMSDPLLRRAVELDAFEEGRHKQVLSNLVAAYGISLAPEPEYTRPRRPQWAFMITGFSECIDSFFAFGLFAVARRSGFFPPELVDTFEPVMQEEARHILFFVNWVAWHHRNLDWWQKPLFWLKVAAVWVHLVRERIGLARGVGGSGGDAAQDNNFTLTGSKAVSDMDFSLAALLDICLAENDRRLAGYDPRLLRPRAVPRLVRLLRRFLRSPKPAVAAAP
;
A
#
# COMPACT_ATOMS: atom_id res chain seq x y z
N MET A 1 14.66 29.77 -0.46
CA MET A 1 14.39 29.24 0.89
C MET A 1 12.90 28.96 1.04
N THR A 2 12.36 28.08 0.20
CA THR A 2 11.09 27.40 0.50
C THR A 2 11.41 26.48 1.68
N ASP A 3 10.84 26.86 2.81
CA ASP A 3 11.35 26.65 4.15
C ASP A 3 11.35 25.16 4.54
N GLN A 4 12.45 24.63 5.08
CA GLN A 4 12.49 23.28 5.65
C GLN A 4 11.34 23.05 6.65
N ALA A 5 10.89 24.11 7.33
CA ALA A 5 9.73 24.05 8.21
C ALA A 5 8.42 23.71 7.46
N THR A 6 8.25 24.17 6.22
CA THR A 6 7.07 23.83 5.40
C THR A 6 7.09 22.36 4.99
N LEU A 7 8.25 21.82 4.59
CA LEU A 7 8.41 20.40 4.28
C LEU A 7 8.17 19.53 5.51
N ALA A 8 8.74 19.91 6.65
CA ALA A 8 8.53 19.20 7.92
C ALA A 8 7.06 19.26 8.39
N ALA A 9 6.39 20.40 8.20
CA ALA A 9 4.97 20.55 8.51
C ALA A 9 4.09 19.69 7.60
N ALA A 10 4.40 19.63 6.30
CA ALA A 10 3.70 18.77 5.34
C ALA A 10 3.88 17.28 5.68
N ASP A 11 5.12 16.84 5.97
CA ASP A 11 5.39 15.47 6.41
C ASP A 11 4.67 15.13 7.73
N ARG A 12 4.68 16.05 8.70
CA ARG A 12 3.96 15.87 9.96
C ARG A 12 2.45 15.73 9.73
N THR A 13 1.88 16.59 8.89
CA THR A 13 0.43 16.58 8.57
C THR A 13 0.04 15.29 7.84
N ALA A 14 0.90 14.77 6.96
CA ALA A 14 0.68 13.50 6.29
C ALA A 14 0.65 12.27 7.23
N ARG A 15 1.15 12.43 8.47
CA ARG A 15 1.26 11.34 9.46
C ARG A 15 0.32 11.50 10.65
N LEU A 16 0.01 12.73 11.02
CA LEU A 16 -0.74 13.08 12.22
C LEU A 16 -1.96 13.87 11.82
N TRP A 17 -3.14 13.28 11.98
CA TRP A 17 -4.39 13.94 11.64
C TRP A 17 -5.53 13.46 12.52
N ALA A 18 -6.28 14.41 13.08
CA ALA A 18 -7.54 14.16 13.77
C ALA A 18 -8.51 15.29 13.45
N ALA A 19 -9.80 14.97 13.33
CA ALA A 19 -10.80 16.01 13.08
C ALA A 19 -11.01 16.87 14.33
N ALA A 20 -11.14 18.19 14.13
CA ALA A 20 -11.30 19.17 15.21
C ALA A 20 -12.59 18.94 16.02
N GLU A 21 -13.65 18.48 15.38
CA GLU A 21 -14.95 18.25 16.02
C GLU A 21 -14.88 17.10 17.04
N PRO A 22 -15.21 17.35 18.32
CA PRO A 22 -15.21 16.33 19.36
C PRO A 22 -16.42 15.38 19.23
N GLY A 23 -16.36 14.24 19.92
CA GLY A 23 -17.49 13.31 20.06
C GLY A 23 -17.40 12.03 19.23
N GLY A 24 -18.33 11.11 19.50
CA GLY A 24 -18.37 9.80 18.84
C GLY A 24 -18.86 9.88 17.40
N ILE A 25 -18.25 9.08 16.52
CA ILE A 25 -18.65 8.97 15.11
C ILE A 25 -19.23 7.59 14.87
N ARG A 26 -20.48 7.54 14.40
CA ARG A 26 -21.16 6.29 14.06
C ARG A 26 -20.71 5.81 12.67
N PRO A 27 -20.12 4.61 12.53
CA PRO A 27 -19.73 4.09 11.23
C PRO A 27 -20.91 4.00 10.25
N GLY A 28 -20.75 4.64 9.10
CA GLY A 28 -21.74 4.75 8.05
C GLY A 28 -22.58 6.03 8.05
N SER A 29 -22.44 6.90 9.04
CA SER A 29 -23.08 8.23 9.01
C SER A 29 -22.42 9.18 8.01
N GLU A 30 -23.08 10.30 7.74
CA GLU A 30 -22.50 11.41 6.98
C GLU A 30 -21.24 11.99 7.65
N ALA A 31 -21.24 12.11 8.98
CA ALA A 31 -20.06 12.52 9.74
C ALA A 31 -18.89 11.52 9.56
N HIS A 32 -19.18 10.22 9.49
CA HIS A 32 -18.15 9.21 9.20
C HIS A 32 -17.58 9.35 7.79
N LYS A 33 -18.44 9.59 6.78
CA LYS A 33 -18.01 9.90 5.41
C LYS A 33 -17.11 11.11 5.35
N ALA A 34 -17.56 12.20 5.95
CA ALA A 34 -16.78 13.43 6.02
C ALA A 34 -15.43 13.19 6.70
N LEU A 35 -15.39 12.43 7.78
CA LEU A 35 -14.16 12.13 8.52
C LEU A 35 -13.10 11.45 7.64
N PHE A 36 -13.44 10.33 6.99
CA PHE A 36 -12.43 9.59 6.21
C PHE A 36 -12.06 10.30 4.90
N CYS A 37 -13.00 11.05 4.28
CA CYS A 37 -12.69 11.87 3.11
C CYS A 37 -11.76 13.04 3.47
N ARG A 38 -12.05 13.74 4.58
CA ARG A 38 -11.20 14.83 5.07
C ARG A 38 -9.83 14.34 5.51
N MET A 39 -9.76 13.19 6.17
CA MET A 39 -8.49 12.55 6.48
C MET A 39 -7.63 12.44 5.23
N LEU A 40 -8.14 11.86 4.14
CA LEU A 40 -7.35 11.70 2.91
C LEU A 40 -6.97 13.05 2.27
N LEU A 41 -7.93 13.98 2.19
CA LEU A 41 -7.73 15.28 1.53
C LEU A 41 -6.79 16.22 2.28
N ASP A 42 -6.94 16.31 3.61
CA ASP A 42 -6.21 17.25 4.46
C ASP A 42 -4.77 16.78 4.73
N THR A 43 -4.49 15.49 4.52
CA THR A 43 -3.17 14.89 4.73
C THR A 43 -2.38 14.70 3.44
N HIS A 44 -2.87 15.23 2.32
CA HIS A 44 -2.16 15.20 1.06
C HIS A 44 -0.81 15.93 1.15
N ASN A 45 0.26 15.22 0.82
CA ASN A 45 1.60 15.79 0.71
C ASN A 45 1.93 16.05 -0.77
N PRO A 46 2.07 17.31 -1.21
CA PRO A 46 2.28 17.66 -2.62
C PRO A 46 3.75 17.52 -3.06
N TYR A 47 4.46 16.49 -2.59
CA TYR A 47 5.83 16.22 -3.03
C TYR A 47 5.86 15.82 -4.52
N LYS A 48 6.97 16.16 -5.19
CA LYS A 48 7.10 15.97 -6.64
C LYS A 48 8.11 14.86 -6.95
N PRO A 49 7.71 13.78 -7.66
CA PRO A 49 8.64 12.71 -8.02
C PRO A 49 9.83 13.17 -8.87
N SER A 50 9.67 14.24 -9.65
CA SER A 50 10.69 14.75 -10.57
C SER A 50 11.87 15.43 -9.89
N ILE A 51 11.77 15.73 -8.59
CA ILE A 51 12.83 16.40 -7.81
C ILE A 51 13.44 15.48 -6.74
N ILE A 52 13.11 14.18 -6.76
CA ILE A 52 13.76 13.21 -5.88
C ILE A 52 15.23 13.12 -6.30
N ASP A 53 16.11 13.36 -5.33
CA ASP A 53 17.55 13.18 -5.50
C ASP A 53 17.88 11.70 -5.28
N TRP A 54 18.22 11.00 -6.36
CA TRP A 54 18.52 9.57 -6.32
C TRP A 54 19.97 9.38 -5.87
N PRO A 55 20.23 8.73 -4.72
CA PRO A 55 21.58 8.60 -4.22
C PRO A 55 22.43 7.71 -5.14
N ASP A 56 23.71 8.04 -5.23
CA ASP A 56 24.71 7.14 -5.81
C ASP A 56 24.78 5.85 -5.00
N LEU A 57 24.72 4.71 -5.69
CA LEU A 57 24.80 3.39 -5.08
C LEU A 57 26.18 2.79 -5.33
N ASP A 58 26.75 2.14 -4.32
CA ASP A 58 27.89 1.27 -4.55
C ASP A 58 27.52 0.09 -5.48
N ALA A 59 28.54 -0.59 -5.99
CA ALA A 59 28.34 -1.65 -6.97
C ALA A 59 27.47 -2.80 -6.44
N GLU A 60 27.54 -3.10 -5.15
CA GLU A 60 26.81 -4.20 -4.54
C GLU A 60 25.33 -3.83 -4.33
N ALA A 61 25.05 -2.67 -3.74
CA ALA A 61 23.71 -2.13 -3.57
C ALA A 61 23.01 -1.95 -4.92
N ARG A 62 23.72 -1.43 -5.93
CA ARG A 62 23.20 -1.33 -7.29
C ARG A 62 22.88 -2.70 -7.89
N SER A 63 23.77 -3.68 -7.74
CA SER A 63 23.54 -5.04 -8.24
C SER A 63 22.31 -5.68 -7.61
N ARG A 64 22.13 -5.53 -6.28
CA ARG A 64 20.93 -5.99 -5.56
C ARG A 64 19.68 -5.31 -6.11
N LEU A 65 19.70 -3.97 -6.25
CA LEU A 65 18.54 -3.20 -6.71
C LEU A 65 18.11 -3.61 -8.12
N VAL A 66 19.05 -3.66 -9.07
CA VAL A 66 18.80 -4.04 -10.47
C VAL A 66 18.33 -5.49 -10.56
N GLY A 67 18.81 -6.37 -9.68
CA GLY A 67 18.45 -7.78 -9.65
C GLY A 67 17.06 -8.11 -9.08
N LEU A 68 16.36 -7.14 -8.46
CA LEU A 68 15.03 -7.40 -7.89
C LEU A 68 14.01 -7.68 -9.01
N PRO A 69 13.34 -8.86 -9.04
CA PRO A 69 12.40 -9.22 -10.11
C PRO A 69 11.02 -8.60 -9.89
N ILE A 70 10.94 -7.37 -9.39
CA ILE A 70 9.69 -6.71 -8.98
C ILE A 70 9.30 -5.51 -9.84
N TRP A 71 10.24 -4.92 -10.59
CA TRP A 71 10.08 -3.57 -11.11
C TRP A 71 8.96 -3.44 -12.14
N ASP A 72 8.86 -4.40 -13.07
CA ASP A 72 7.76 -4.47 -14.03
C ASP A 72 6.41 -4.55 -13.31
N ILE A 73 6.31 -5.46 -12.35
CA ILE A 73 5.09 -5.71 -11.59
C ILE A 73 4.71 -4.45 -10.81
N ALA A 74 5.66 -3.81 -10.13
CA ALA A 74 5.42 -2.61 -9.34
C ALA A 74 4.88 -1.47 -10.21
N VAL A 75 5.61 -1.08 -11.27
CA VAL A 75 5.18 0.02 -12.16
C VAL A 75 3.81 -0.25 -12.80
N GLN A 76 3.57 -1.49 -13.24
CA GLN A 76 2.31 -1.86 -13.87
C GLN A 76 1.14 -1.94 -12.88
N THR A 77 1.38 -2.37 -11.65
CA THR A 77 0.37 -2.38 -10.58
C THR A 77 -0.09 -0.96 -10.29
N GLU A 78 0.81 0.00 -10.12
CA GLU A 78 0.46 1.42 -9.90
C GLU A 78 -0.33 2.02 -11.08
N GLY A 79 0.08 1.72 -12.32
CA GLY A 79 -0.64 2.17 -13.51
C GLY A 79 -2.07 1.63 -13.59
N LYS A 80 -2.27 0.36 -13.23
CA LYS A 80 -3.59 -0.27 -13.15
C LYS A 80 -4.41 0.31 -11.98
N ALA A 81 -3.79 0.51 -10.81
CA ALA A 81 -4.45 1.06 -9.63
C ALA A 81 -5.07 2.42 -9.93
N LYS A 82 -4.27 3.36 -10.47
CA LYS A 82 -4.76 4.67 -10.94
C LYS A 82 -6.03 4.57 -11.78
N ILE A 83 -6.02 3.76 -12.85
CA ILE A 83 -7.17 3.67 -13.76
C ILE A 83 -8.37 3.03 -13.08
N ARG A 84 -8.18 2.02 -12.22
CA ARG A 84 -9.27 1.37 -11.49
C ARG A 84 -9.93 2.32 -10.50
N VAL A 85 -9.14 3.08 -9.73
CA VAL A 85 -9.63 4.04 -8.73
C VAL A 85 -10.34 5.20 -9.43
N LEU A 86 -9.72 5.80 -10.46
CA LEU A 86 -10.31 6.90 -11.23
C LEU A 86 -11.64 6.49 -11.88
N SER A 87 -11.69 5.29 -12.47
CA SER A 87 -12.91 4.78 -13.12
C SER A 87 -14.06 4.60 -12.15
N TYR A 88 -13.77 4.32 -10.87
CA TYR A 88 -14.80 4.25 -9.84
C TYR A 88 -15.21 5.63 -9.35
N ALA A 89 -14.28 6.57 -9.22
CA ALA A 89 -14.57 7.97 -8.86
C ALA A 89 -15.59 8.61 -9.81
N GLU A 90 -15.49 8.33 -11.11
CA GLU A 90 -16.41 8.84 -12.14
C GLU A 90 -17.87 8.36 -11.97
N GLN A 91 -18.11 7.28 -11.22
CA GLN A 91 -19.45 6.77 -10.90
C GLN A 91 -20.04 7.39 -9.63
N MET A 92 -19.28 8.22 -8.91
CA MET A 92 -19.70 8.77 -7.63
C MET A 92 -20.50 10.06 -7.80
N SER A 93 -21.71 10.08 -7.22
CA SER A 93 -22.56 11.27 -7.17
C SER A 93 -22.21 12.21 -6.01
N ASP A 94 -21.65 11.68 -4.92
CA ASP A 94 -21.27 12.50 -3.77
C ASP A 94 -19.96 13.26 -4.07
N PRO A 95 -19.99 14.61 -4.04
CA PRO A 95 -18.84 15.40 -4.48
C PRO A 95 -17.63 15.28 -3.55
N LEU A 96 -17.84 15.14 -2.24
CA LEU A 96 -16.75 15.01 -1.28
C LEU A 96 -16.05 13.65 -1.43
N LEU A 97 -16.85 12.58 -1.54
CA LEU A 97 -16.32 11.24 -1.75
C LEU A 97 -15.61 11.13 -3.10
N ARG A 98 -16.22 11.65 -4.17
CA ARG A 98 -15.61 11.70 -5.50
C ARG A 98 -14.25 12.39 -5.45
N ARG A 99 -14.17 13.56 -4.80
CA ARG A 99 -12.92 14.31 -4.69
C ARG A 99 -11.84 13.55 -3.94
N ALA A 100 -12.20 12.83 -2.88
CA ALA A 100 -11.26 11.99 -2.14
C ALA A 100 -10.74 10.82 -3.00
N VAL A 101 -11.61 10.14 -3.74
CA VAL A 101 -11.20 9.03 -4.63
C VAL A 101 -10.40 9.52 -5.85
N GLU A 102 -10.69 10.71 -6.36
CA GLU A 102 -9.86 11.34 -7.40
C GLU A 102 -8.45 11.67 -6.90
N LEU A 103 -8.33 12.10 -5.63
CA LEU A 103 -7.01 12.31 -5.02
C LEU A 103 -6.26 10.99 -4.86
N ASP A 104 -6.93 9.96 -4.33
CA ASP A 104 -6.40 8.59 -4.22
C ASP A 104 -5.81 8.13 -5.57
N ALA A 105 -6.60 8.17 -6.65
CA ALA A 105 -6.14 7.83 -8.00
C ALA A 105 -4.97 8.68 -8.50
N PHE A 106 -4.92 9.96 -8.13
CA PHE A 106 -3.79 10.83 -8.47
C PHE A 106 -2.51 10.38 -7.77
N GLU A 107 -2.60 9.98 -6.51
CA GLU A 107 -1.47 9.51 -5.72
C GLU A 107 -0.95 8.14 -6.22
N GLU A 108 -1.83 7.20 -6.57
CA GLU A 108 -1.47 5.96 -7.28
C GLU A 108 -0.69 6.25 -8.57
N GLY A 109 -1.18 7.21 -9.36
CA GLY A 109 -0.49 7.66 -10.57
C GLY A 109 0.88 8.28 -10.30
N ARG A 110 1.05 8.87 -9.12
CA ARG A 110 2.30 9.47 -8.67
C ARG A 110 3.28 8.41 -8.16
N HIS A 111 2.82 7.33 -7.53
CA HIS A 111 3.64 6.17 -7.17
C HIS A 111 4.26 5.53 -8.40
N LYS A 112 3.46 5.34 -9.45
CA LYS A 112 3.97 4.91 -10.76
C LYS A 112 5.13 5.80 -11.23
N GLN A 113 4.96 7.12 -11.15
CA GLN A 113 5.97 8.06 -11.58
C GLN A 113 7.25 7.97 -10.74
N VAL A 114 7.13 7.80 -9.41
CA VAL A 114 8.29 7.57 -8.53
C VAL A 114 9.05 6.31 -8.96
N LEU A 115 8.35 5.20 -9.19
CA LEU A 115 8.96 3.94 -9.61
C LEU A 115 9.59 4.03 -11.01
N SER A 116 8.90 4.67 -11.97
CA SER A 116 9.45 4.93 -13.30
C SER A 116 10.71 5.81 -13.26
N ASN A 117 10.77 6.77 -12.36
CA ASN A 117 11.96 7.60 -12.17
C ASN A 117 13.10 6.80 -11.54
N LEU A 118 12.82 5.93 -10.55
CA LEU A 118 13.84 5.05 -9.94
C LEU A 118 14.48 4.15 -10.99
N VAL A 119 13.66 3.46 -11.80
CA VAL A 119 14.19 2.49 -12.77
C VAL A 119 15.00 3.18 -13.85
N ALA A 120 14.60 4.40 -14.25
CA ALA A 120 15.36 5.22 -15.19
C ALA A 120 16.70 5.68 -14.57
N ALA A 121 16.69 6.15 -13.31
CA ALA A 121 17.87 6.62 -12.61
C ALA A 121 18.96 5.54 -12.46
N TYR A 122 18.56 4.29 -12.22
CA TYR A 122 19.50 3.17 -12.03
C TYR A 122 19.72 2.31 -13.28
N GLY A 123 19.08 2.64 -14.41
CA GLY A 123 19.24 1.91 -15.68
C GLY A 123 18.64 0.50 -15.65
N ILE A 124 17.51 0.34 -14.98
CA ILE A 124 16.77 -0.92 -14.89
C ILE A 124 15.83 -1.00 -16.10
N SER A 125 16.02 -2.01 -16.94
CA SER A 125 15.17 -2.23 -18.11
C SER A 125 13.81 -2.80 -17.69
N LEU A 126 12.74 -2.12 -18.09
CA LEU A 126 11.37 -2.62 -17.92
C LEU A 126 10.88 -3.33 -19.18
N ALA A 127 10.02 -4.32 -18.98
CA ALA A 127 9.15 -4.84 -20.01
C ALA A 127 8.20 -3.73 -20.52
N PRO A 128 7.75 -3.79 -21.79
CA PRO A 128 6.77 -2.84 -22.31
C PRO A 128 5.52 -2.77 -21.43
N GLU A 129 5.11 -1.56 -21.08
CA GLU A 129 3.90 -1.37 -20.28
C GLU A 129 2.65 -1.77 -21.08
N PRO A 130 1.69 -2.49 -20.46
CA PRO A 130 0.43 -2.80 -21.11
C PRO A 130 -0.44 -1.54 -21.24
N GLU A 131 -1.40 -1.57 -22.15
CA GLU A 131 -2.42 -0.54 -22.20
C GLU A 131 -3.33 -0.60 -20.96
N TYR A 132 -3.36 0.50 -20.19
CA TYR A 132 -4.23 0.60 -19.01
C TYR A 132 -5.66 0.93 -19.41
N THR A 133 -6.45 -0.10 -19.67
CA THR A 133 -7.84 0.04 -20.11
C THR A 133 -8.81 0.24 -18.95
N ARG A 134 -9.90 0.97 -19.23
CA ARG A 134 -10.98 1.21 -18.27
C ARG A 134 -11.66 -0.11 -17.89
N PRO A 135 -11.78 -0.45 -16.59
CA PRO A 135 -12.42 -1.68 -16.17
C PRO A 135 -13.91 -1.67 -16.49
N ARG A 136 -14.42 -2.80 -16.99
CA ARG A 136 -15.86 -3.02 -17.24
C ARG A 136 -16.72 -2.91 -15.99
N ARG A 137 -16.15 -3.21 -14.82
CA ARG A 137 -16.82 -3.17 -13.51
C ARG A 137 -16.01 -2.30 -12.55
N PRO A 138 -16.14 -0.96 -12.60
CA PRO A 138 -15.26 -0.07 -11.84
C PRO A 138 -15.29 -0.31 -10.33
N GLN A 139 -16.47 -0.47 -9.72
CA GLN A 139 -16.56 -0.77 -8.28
C GLN A 139 -15.87 -2.09 -7.91
N TRP A 140 -16.00 -3.13 -8.72
CA TRP A 140 -15.32 -4.41 -8.48
C TRP A 140 -13.80 -4.25 -8.56
N ALA A 141 -13.32 -3.51 -9.56
CA ALA A 141 -11.90 -3.25 -9.75
C ALA A 141 -11.32 -2.39 -8.62
N PHE A 142 -12.05 -1.37 -8.16
CA PHE A 142 -11.69 -0.57 -6.99
C PHE A 142 -11.60 -1.41 -5.72
N MET A 143 -12.54 -2.35 -5.50
CA MET A 143 -12.46 -3.27 -4.38
C MET A 143 -11.27 -4.23 -4.46
N ILE A 144 -10.92 -4.73 -5.65
CA ILE A 144 -9.71 -5.55 -5.84
C ILE A 144 -8.48 -4.74 -5.46
N THR A 145 -8.36 -3.51 -5.96
CA THR A 145 -7.24 -2.60 -5.67
C THR A 145 -7.11 -2.34 -4.17
N GLY A 146 -8.15 -1.80 -3.52
CA GLY A 146 -8.04 -1.44 -2.09
C GLY A 146 -7.88 -2.64 -1.14
N PHE A 147 -8.44 -3.82 -1.45
CA PHE A 147 -8.14 -5.03 -0.67
C PHE A 147 -6.73 -5.57 -0.94
N SER A 148 -6.20 -5.41 -2.16
CA SER A 148 -4.82 -5.78 -2.46
C SER A 148 -3.84 -4.87 -1.74
N GLU A 149 -4.02 -3.55 -1.77
CA GLU A 149 -3.22 -2.59 -0.99
C GLU A 149 -3.24 -2.94 0.49
N CYS A 150 -4.40 -3.29 1.08
CA CYS A 150 -4.44 -3.73 2.48
C CYS A 150 -3.50 -4.92 2.78
N ILE A 151 -3.22 -5.78 1.80
CA ILE A 151 -2.23 -6.86 1.91
C ILE A 151 -0.84 -6.32 1.60
N ASP A 152 -0.69 -5.60 0.49
CA ASP A 152 0.58 -5.17 -0.04
C ASP A 152 1.26 -4.12 0.83
N SER A 153 0.55 -3.07 1.26
CA SER A 153 1.08 -2.08 2.19
C SER A 153 1.47 -2.74 3.53
N PHE A 154 0.69 -3.70 4.06
CA PHE A 154 1.04 -4.40 5.32
C PHE A 154 2.42 -5.07 5.26
N PHE A 155 2.72 -5.79 4.18
CA PHE A 155 4.00 -6.46 4.02
C PHE A 155 5.10 -5.49 3.56
N ALA A 156 4.79 -4.53 2.70
CA ALA A 156 5.71 -3.49 2.27
C ALA A 156 6.26 -2.71 3.47
N PHE A 157 5.39 -2.29 4.41
CA PHE A 157 5.83 -1.59 5.61
C PHE A 157 6.89 -2.37 6.41
N GLY A 158 6.71 -3.68 6.55
CA GLY A 158 7.69 -4.51 7.24
C GLY A 158 8.97 -4.71 6.44
N LEU A 159 8.87 -4.98 5.14
CA LEU A 159 10.03 -5.17 4.26
C LEU A 159 10.89 -3.91 4.16
N PHE A 160 10.27 -2.73 4.04
CA PHE A 160 10.97 -1.44 4.05
C PHE A 160 11.67 -1.19 5.39
N ALA A 161 11.02 -1.50 6.51
CA ALA A 161 11.65 -1.37 7.82
C ALA A 161 12.82 -2.35 8.00
N VAL A 162 12.73 -3.57 7.47
CA VAL A 162 13.86 -4.51 7.45
C VAL A 162 14.99 -3.97 6.58
N ALA A 163 14.71 -3.54 5.34
CA ALA A 163 15.72 -3.00 4.43
C ALA A 163 16.48 -1.81 5.03
N ARG A 164 15.75 -0.91 5.72
CA ARG A 164 16.35 0.22 6.45
C ARG A 164 17.24 -0.21 7.61
N ARG A 165 16.85 -1.24 8.36
CA ARG A 165 17.55 -1.70 9.58
C ARG A 165 18.74 -2.60 9.27
N SER A 166 18.68 -3.39 8.19
CA SER A 166 19.74 -4.33 7.83
C SER A 166 20.87 -3.70 7.02
N GLY A 167 20.70 -2.46 6.54
CA GLY A 167 21.65 -1.85 5.60
C GLY A 167 21.65 -2.55 4.23
N PHE A 168 20.58 -3.28 3.90
CA PHE A 168 20.46 -3.96 2.61
C PHE A 168 20.52 -2.96 1.43
N PHE A 169 19.94 -1.78 1.65
CA PHE A 169 20.07 -0.59 0.82
C PHE A 169 20.49 0.62 1.68
N PRO A 170 21.16 1.62 1.09
CA PRO A 170 21.51 2.84 1.81
C PRO A 170 20.23 3.55 2.32
N PRO A 171 20.23 4.10 3.55
CA PRO A 171 19.08 4.78 4.13
C PRO A 171 18.50 5.87 3.22
N GLU A 172 19.36 6.59 2.50
CA GLU A 172 19.00 7.65 1.57
C GLU A 172 18.08 7.12 0.46
N LEU A 173 18.34 5.92 -0.06
CA LEU A 173 17.49 5.29 -1.06
C LEU A 173 16.15 4.87 -0.47
N VAL A 174 16.17 4.25 0.71
CA VAL A 174 14.95 3.77 1.37
C VAL A 174 14.04 4.93 1.78
N ASP A 175 14.62 6.02 2.27
CA ASP A 175 13.89 7.21 2.72
C ASP A 175 13.19 7.95 1.55
N THR A 176 13.65 7.80 0.29
CA THR A 176 12.93 8.35 -0.88
C THR A 176 11.51 7.79 -1.04
N PHE A 177 11.26 6.58 -0.55
CA PHE A 177 9.96 5.90 -0.62
C PHE A 177 9.09 6.16 0.60
N GLU A 178 9.61 6.77 1.65
CA GLU A 178 8.86 7.00 2.88
C GLU A 178 7.56 7.80 2.65
N PRO A 179 7.53 8.83 1.77
CA PRO A 179 6.27 9.49 1.41
C PRO A 179 5.27 8.55 0.73
N VAL A 180 5.72 7.66 -0.17
CA VAL A 180 4.88 6.63 -0.82
C VAL A 180 4.29 5.69 0.24
N MET A 181 5.11 5.19 1.17
CA MET A 181 4.66 4.31 2.25
C MET A 181 3.63 4.98 3.17
N GLN A 182 3.73 6.30 3.37
CA GLN A 182 2.76 7.03 4.17
C GLN A 182 1.45 7.26 3.40
N GLU A 183 1.53 7.46 2.10
CA GLU A 183 0.42 7.52 1.16
C GLU A 183 -0.44 6.25 1.20
N GLU A 184 0.22 5.12 1.06
CA GLU A 184 -0.36 3.77 1.14
C GLU A 184 -1.13 3.56 2.45
N ALA A 185 -0.58 4.05 3.56
CA ALA A 185 -1.25 3.98 4.86
C ALA A 185 -2.56 4.79 4.88
N ARG A 186 -2.64 5.90 4.13
CA ARG A 186 -3.86 6.70 3.98
C ARG A 186 -4.87 6.04 3.05
N HIS A 187 -4.43 5.44 1.95
CA HIS A 187 -5.29 4.73 1.00
C HIS A 187 -6.00 3.56 1.65
N ILE A 188 -5.26 2.68 2.34
CA ILE A 188 -5.87 1.55 3.05
C ILE A 188 -6.79 2.00 4.18
N LEU A 189 -6.48 3.12 4.85
CA LEU A 189 -7.32 3.70 5.90
C LEU A 189 -8.61 4.27 5.32
N PHE A 190 -8.52 5.04 4.23
CA PHE A 190 -9.66 5.54 3.47
C PHE A 190 -10.54 4.39 3.00
N PHE A 191 -9.96 3.38 2.34
CA PHE A 191 -10.66 2.26 1.74
C PHE A 191 -11.49 1.46 2.75
N VAL A 192 -10.93 1.08 3.91
CA VAL A 192 -11.70 0.29 4.90
C VAL A 192 -12.84 1.09 5.53
N ASN A 193 -12.70 2.41 5.67
CA ASN A 193 -13.77 3.28 6.12
C ASN A 193 -14.83 3.47 5.03
N TRP A 194 -14.43 3.56 3.75
CA TRP A 194 -15.33 3.51 2.62
C TRP A 194 -16.11 2.19 2.56
N VAL A 195 -15.48 1.03 2.75
CA VAL A 195 -16.18 -0.27 2.76
C VAL A 195 -17.28 -0.28 3.84
N ALA A 196 -16.97 0.20 5.04
CA ALA A 196 -17.93 0.26 6.13
C ALA A 196 -19.06 1.26 5.86
N TRP A 197 -18.74 2.43 5.30
CA TRP A 197 -19.73 3.43 4.94
C TRP A 197 -20.63 2.95 3.79
N HIS A 198 -20.05 2.43 2.71
CA HIS A 198 -20.75 1.96 1.54
C HIS A 198 -21.74 0.85 1.92
N HIS A 199 -21.28 -0.19 2.62
CA HIS A 199 -22.15 -1.27 3.11
C HIS A 199 -23.33 -0.75 3.96
N ARG A 200 -23.10 0.26 4.80
CA ARG A 200 -24.15 0.80 5.68
C ARG A 200 -25.20 1.63 4.94
N ASN A 201 -24.82 2.23 3.82
CA ASN A 201 -25.68 3.08 2.98
C ASN A 201 -26.32 2.32 1.80
N LEU A 202 -26.06 1.02 1.67
CA LEU A 202 -26.78 0.14 0.76
C LEU A 202 -28.18 -0.20 1.30
N ASP A 203 -29.11 -0.50 0.40
CA ASP A 203 -30.40 -1.07 0.76
C ASP A 203 -30.22 -2.42 1.45
N TRP A 204 -31.19 -2.80 2.29
CA TRP A 204 -31.09 -4.02 3.11
C TRP A 204 -30.85 -5.30 2.28
N TRP A 205 -31.41 -5.38 1.07
CA TRP A 205 -31.24 -6.51 0.15
C TRP A 205 -29.89 -6.49 -0.59
N GLN A 206 -29.28 -5.31 -0.75
CA GLN A 206 -27.95 -5.16 -1.36
C GLN A 206 -26.81 -5.53 -0.40
N LYS A 207 -27.04 -5.41 0.91
CA LYS A 207 -26.05 -5.76 1.95
C LYS A 207 -25.51 -7.20 1.84
N PRO A 208 -26.34 -8.25 1.77
CA PRO A 208 -25.82 -9.61 1.58
C PRO A 208 -25.07 -9.76 0.25
N LEU A 209 -25.56 -9.15 -0.84
CA LEU A 209 -24.89 -9.18 -2.14
C LEU A 209 -23.52 -8.49 -2.10
N PHE A 210 -23.39 -7.41 -1.34
CA PHE A 210 -22.12 -6.72 -1.13
C PHE A 210 -21.12 -7.60 -0.39
N TRP A 211 -21.53 -8.33 0.65
CA TRP A 211 -20.65 -9.27 1.33
C TRP A 211 -20.24 -10.46 0.47
N LEU A 212 -21.14 -10.97 -0.38
CA LEU A 212 -20.77 -11.96 -1.39
C LEU A 212 -19.74 -11.41 -2.37
N LYS A 213 -19.88 -10.15 -2.80
CA LYS A 213 -18.90 -9.45 -3.64
C LYS A 213 -17.54 -9.34 -2.94
N VAL A 214 -17.52 -8.92 -1.67
CA VAL A 214 -16.29 -8.87 -0.85
C VAL A 214 -15.63 -10.25 -0.78
N ALA A 215 -16.40 -11.30 -0.48
CA ALA A 215 -15.88 -12.67 -0.43
C ALA A 215 -15.29 -13.11 -1.77
N ALA A 216 -15.97 -12.80 -2.88
CA ALA A 216 -15.48 -13.12 -4.22
C ALA A 216 -14.19 -12.36 -4.56
N VAL A 217 -14.03 -11.10 -4.13
CA VAL A 217 -12.76 -10.36 -4.25
C VAL A 217 -11.65 -11.06 -3.47
N TRP A 218 -11.88 -11.47 -2.23
CA TRP A 218 -10.88 -12.20 -1.44
C TRP A 218 -10.49 -13.54 -2.07
N VAL A 219 -11.46 -14.31 -2.58
CA VAL A 219 -11.19 -15.56 -3.32
C VAL A 219 -10.32 -15.27 -4.55
N HIS A 220 -10.65 -14.21 -5.30
CA HIS A 220 -9.85 -13.79 -6.45
C HIS A 220 -8.41 -13.45 -6.03
N LEU A 221 -8.22 -12.59 -5.03
CA LEU A 221 -6.89 -12.19 -4.53
C LEU A 221 -6.04 -13.37 -4.04
N VAL A 222 -6.64 -14.32 -3.32
CA VAL A 222 -5.96 -15.53 -2.85
C VAL A 222 -5.56 -16.43 -4.04
N ARG A 223 -6.45 -16.60 -5.02
CA ARG A 223 -6.15 -17.40 -6.22
C ARG A 223 -5.01 -16.81 -7.04
N GLU A 224 -4.99 -15.50 -7.24
CA GLU A 224 -3.89 -14.80 -7.93
C GLU A 224 -2.55 -15.04 -7.22
N ARG A 225 -2.54 -14.90 -5.88
CA ARG A 225 -1.34 -15.12 -5.05
C ARG A 225 -0.85 -16.58 -5.09
N ILE A 226 -1.76 -17.56 -5.05
CA ILE A 226 -1.42 -18.99 -5.18
C ILE A 226 -0.92 -19.33 -6.60
N GLY A 227 -1.54 -18.74 -7.63
CA GLY A 227 -1.17 -18.95 -9.04
C GLY A 227 0.29 -18.61 -9.29
N LEU A 228 0.77 -17.47 -8.76
CA LEU A 228 2.19 -17.12 -8.84
C LEU A 228 3.09 -18.05 -8.04
N ALA A 229 2.71 -18.46 -6.83
CA ALA A 229 3.52 -19.39 -6.05
C ALA A 229 3.76 -20.72 -6.78
N ARG A 230 2.84 -21.13 -7.67
CA ARG A 230 2.93 -22.34 -8.51
C ARG A 230 3.56 -22.08 -9.89
N GLY A 231 3.45 -20.88 -10.44
CA GLY A 231 3.90 -20.51 -11.80
C GLY A 231 5.40 -20.23 -11.96
N VAL A 232 6.18 -20.22 -10.86
CA VAL A 232 7.63 -19.99 -10.87
C VAL A 232 8.44 -21.14 -11.52
N GLY A 233 7.76 -22.13 -12.13
CA GLY A 233 8.37 -23.19 -12.95
C GLY A 233 7.86 -23.29 -14.40
N GLY A 234 7.08 -22.31 -14.91
CA GLY A 234 6.49 -22.40 -16.25
C GLY A 234 6.35 -21.06 -16.94
N SER A 235 6.98 -20.92 -18.10
CA SER A 235 6.91 -19.77 -19.00
C SER A 235 5.50 -19.37 -19.43
N GLY A 236 5.23 -18.06 -19.43
CA GLY A 236 4.32 -17.38 -20.37
C GLY A 236 2.83 -17.37 -20.03
N GLY A 237 2.32 -16.18 -19.66
CA GLY A 237 0.88 -15.89 -19.68
C GLY A 237 0.52 -14.56 -19.02
N ASP A 238 0.08 -13.60 -19.85
CA ASP A 238 -0.31 -12.20 -19.53
C ASP A 238 -1.50 -12.01 -18.55
N ALA A 239 -1.83 -13.00 -17.72
CA ALA A 239 -3.10 -13.00 -16.96
C ALA A 239 -2.98 -13.17 -15.44
N ALA A 240 -1.77 -13.22 -14.85
CA ALA A 240 -1.60 -13.57 -13.42
C ALA A 240 -0.78 -12.56 -12.57
N GLN A 241 -0.54 -11.35 -13.07
CA GLN A 241 0.41 -10.41 -12.45
C GLN A 241 -0.22 -9.30 -11.60
N ASP A 242 -1.55 -9.22 -11.52
CA ASP A 242 -2.22 -7.95 -11.19
C ASP A 242 -2.12 -7.45 -9.74
N ASN A 243 -1.79 -8.31 -8.75
CA ASN A 243 -1.98 -7.98 -7.33
C ASN A 243 -0.87 -8.53 -6.40
N ASN A 244 0.37 -8.66 -6.87
CA ASN A 244 1.33 -9.59 -6.26
C ASN A 244 2.70 -9.01 -5.86
N PHE A 245 2.78 -7.69 -5.67
CA PHE A 245 3.99 -6.98 -5.24
C PHE A 245 4.65 -7.63 -4.01
N THR A 246 3.85 -7.98 -3.01
CA THR A 246 4.31 -8.62 -1.77
C THR A 246 5.09 -9.92 -1.99
N LEU A 247 4.57 -10.84 -2.81
CA LEU A 247 5.12 -12.19 -2.92
C LEU A 247 6.48 -12.19 -3.63
N THR A 248 6.65 -11.28 -4.58
CA THR A 248 7.89 -11.15 -5.33
C THR A 248 8.91 -10.32 -4.55
N GLY A 249 8.47 -9.24 -3.89
CA GLY A 249 9.32 -8.42 -3.01
C GLY A 249 9.81 -9.18 -1.77
N SER A 250 8.96 -9.98 -1.13
CA SER A 250 9.35 -10.74 0.06
C SER A 250 10.42 -11.79 -0.24
N LYS A 251 10.37 -12.45 -1.40
CA LYS A 251 11.39 -13.42 -1.83
C LYS A 251 12.76 -12.77 -2.03
N ALA A 252 12.79 -11.59 -2.65
CA ALA A 252 14.03 -10.91 -2.97
C ALA A 252 14.73 -10.33 -1.73
N VAL A 253 13.97 -10.08 -0.65
CA VAL A 253 14.49 -9.62 0.65
C VAL A 253 14.71 -10.79 1.62
N SER A 254 14.15 -11.98 1.35
CA SER A 254 14.27 -13.17 2.21
C SER A 254 15.58 -13.93 2.10
N ASP A 255 16.48 -13.54 1.20
CA ASP A 255 17.85 -14.08 1.13
C ASP A 255 18.73 -13.60 2.30
N MET A 256 18.23 -12.65 3.11
CA MET A 256 18.76 -12.42 4.46
C MET A 256 18.28 -13.56 5.37
N ASP A 257 19.15 -14.13 6.21
CA ASP A 257 18.84 -15.13 7.27
C ASP A 257 17.88 -14.56 8.34
N PHE A 258 16.68 -14.18 7.92
CA PHE A 258 15.70 -13.47 8.70
C PHE A 258 14.55 -14.42 9.02
N SER A 259 14.29 -14.59 10.32
CA SER A 259 13.17 -15.43 10.74
C SER A 259 11.85 -14.88 10.20
N LEU A 260 11.05 -15.71 9.52
CA LEU A 260 9.67 -15.36 9.12
C LEU A 260 8.88 -14.81 10.31
N ALA A 261 9.14 -15.36 11.49
CA ALA A 261 8.57 -14.94 12.74
C ALA A 261 8.91 -13.46 13.04
N ALA A 262 10.19 -13.09 12.96
CA ALA A 262 10.64 -11.71 13.13
C ALA A 262 10.05 -10.76 12.07
N LEU A 263 9.94 -11.21 10.81
CA LEU A 263 9.38 -10.38 9.72
C LEU A 263 7.93 -10.01 10.01
N LEU A 264 7.12 -10.99 10.38
CA LEU A 264 5.72 -10.76 10.71
C LEU A 264 5.54 -9.84 11.91
N ASP A 265 6.44 -9.90 12.91
CA ASP A 265 6.40 -8.97 14.05
C ASP A 265 6.72 -7.53 13.62
N ILE A 266 7.68 -7.35 12.72
CA ILE A 266 8.00 -6.03 12.14
C ILE A 266 6.82 -5.52 11.32
N CYS A 267 6.21 -6.34 10.45
CA CYS A 267 5.03 -5.94 9.69
C CYS A 267 3.89 -5.46 10.62
N LEU A 268 3.63 -6.20 11.72
CA LEU A 268 2.62 -5.80 12.71
C LEU A 268 2.96 -4.47 13.36
N ALA A 269 4.20 -4.30 13.81
CA ALA A 269 4.65 -3.08 14.49
C ALA A 269 4.61 -1.85 13.55
N GLU A 270 5.06 -1.99 12.31
CA GLU A 270 5.07 -0.91 11.34
C GLU A 270 3.66 -0.55 10.87
N ASN A 271 2.78 -1.54 10.67
CA ASN A 271 1.37 -1.29 10.38
C ASN A 271 0.70 -0.50 11.52
N ASP A 272 0.92 -0.91 12.78
CA ASP A 272 0.34 -0.21 13.93
C ASP A 272 0.95 1.20 14.06
N ARG A 273 2.27 1.36 13.87
CA ARG A 273 2.96 2.67 13.91
C ARG A 273 2.43 3.64 12.86
N ARG A 274 2.30 3.21 11.60
CA ARG A 274 1.88 4.06 10.48
C ARG A 274 0.43 4.53 10.61
N LEU A 275 -0.42 3.71 11.22
CA LEU A 275 -1.84 4.00 11.39
C LEU A 275 -2.17 4.69 12.73
N ALA A 276 -1.22 4.78 13.66
CA ALA A 276 -1.42 5.33 15.01
C ALA A 276 -1.70 6.84 15.00
N GLY A 277 -1.14 7.58 14.04
CA GLY A 277 -1.23 9.04 13.98
C GLY A 277 -2.58 9.59 13.52
N TYR A 278 -3.48 8.74 13.01
CA TYR A 278 -4.78 9.16 12.51
C TYR A 278 -5.87 9.09 13.58
N ASP A 279 -6.97 9.83 13.35
CA ASP A 279 -8.13 9.88 14.24
C ASP A 279 -8.56 8.49 14.73
N PRO A 280 -8.63 8.23 16.05
CA PRO A 280 -8.96 6.91 16.58
C PRO A 280 -10.39 6.46 16.26
N ARG A 281 -11.27 7.38 15.82
CA ARG A 281 -12.64 7.08 15.41
C ARG A 281 -12.71 6.42 14.03
N LEU A 282 -11.67 6.55 13.21
CA LEU A 282 -11.56 5.84 11.92
C LEU A 282 -11.31 4.34 12.15
N LEU A 283 -12.01 3.50 11.37
CA LEU A 283 -11.76 2.07 11.35
C LEU A 283 -10.36 1.78 10.81
N ARG A 284 -9.69 0.74 11.33
CA ARG A 284 -8.37 0.29 10.85
C ARG A 284 -8.49 -1.01 10.05
N PRO A 285 -7.63 -1.25 9.04
CA PRO A 285 -7.53 -2.53 8.37
C PRO A 285 -7.11 -3.62 9.38
N ARG A 286 -8.01 -4.58 9.63
CA ARG A 286 -7.81 -5.62 10.66
C ARG A 286 -7.71 -7.03 10.09
N ALA A 287 -8.08 -7.26 8.84
CA ALA A 287 -8.10 -8.60 8.25
C ALA A 287 -6.69 -9.23 8.24
N VAL A 288 -5.74 -8.60 7.57
CA VAL A 288 -4.36 -9.08 7.45
C VAL A 288 -3.64 -9.11 8.81
N PRO A 289 -3.67 -8.05 9.65
CA PRO A 289 -3.05 -8.12 10.97
C PRO A 289 -3.62 -9.22 11.88
N ARG A 290 -4.92 -9.55 11.78
CA ARG A 290 -5.51 -10.66 12.57
C ARG A 290 -5.05 -12.03 12.07
N LEU A 291 -5.01 -12.23 10.76
CA LEU A 291 -4.50 -13.47 10.16
C LEU A 291 -3.03 -13.68 10.51
N VAL A 292 -2.23 -12.62 10.43
CA VAL A 292 -0.81 -12.66 10.79
C VAL A 292 -0.63 -12.95 12.27
N ARG A 293 -1.36 -12.26 13.18
CA ARG A 293 -1.31 -12.57 14.62
C ARG A 293 -1.73 -14.01 14.92
N LEU A 294 -2.67 -14.58 14.17
CA LEU A 294 -3.06 -15.99 14.31
C LEU A 294 -1.94 -16.93 13.85
N LEU A 295 -1.40 -16.74 12.65
CA LEU A 295 -0.26 -17.49 12.11
C LEU A 295 0.92 -17.44 13.08
N ARG A 296 1.14 -16.27 13.69
CA ARG A 296 2.26 -16.00 14.56
C ARG A 296 2.26 -16.82 15.85
N ARG A 297 1.09 -17.29 16.31
CA ARG A 297 0.96 -18.22 17.45
C ARG A 297 1.54 -19.61 17.18
N PHE A 298 1.70 -19.97 15.90
CA PHE A 298 2.24 -21.28 15.49
C PHE A 298 3.72 -21.23 15.12
N LEU A 299 4.30 -20.03 14.97
CA LEU A 299 5.72 -19.84 14.67
C LEU A 299 6.52 -19.72 15.97
N ARG A 300 7.67 -20.41 16.03
CA ARG A 300 8.61 -20.27 17.15
C ARG A 300 9.14 -18.84 17.22
N SER A 301 9.24 -18.29 18.42
CA SER A 301 9.89 -16.99 18.63
C SER A 301 11.34 -17.05 18.13
N PRO A 302 11.84 -15.99 17.47
CA PRO A 302 13.26 -15.89 17.13
C PRO A 302 14.10 -16.06 18.40
N LYS A 303 15.20 -16.80 18.33
CA LYS A 303 16.20 -16.76 19.42
C LYS A 303 16.69 -15.31 19.51
N PRO A 304 16.80 -14.71 20.71
CA PRO A 304 17.45 -13.43 20.85
C PRO A 304 18.85 -13.53 20.27
N ALA A 305 19.22 -12.59 19.41
CA ALA A 305 20.59 -12.49 18.91
C ALA A 305 21.50 -12.39 20.14
N VAL A 306 22.44 -13.33 20.26
CA VAL A 306 23.49 -13.26 21.27
C VAL A 306 24.21 -11.95 21.02
N ALA A 307 24.14 -11.03 21.97
CA ALA A 307 24.88 -9.78 21.91
C ALA A 307 26.35 -10.13 21.68
N ALA A 308 26.90 -9.71 20.54
CA ALA A 308 28.34 -9.71 20.37
C ALA A 308 28.89 -8.77 21.45
N ALA A 309 29.58 -9.35 22.44
CA ALA A 309 30.29 -8.60 23.44
C ALA A 309 31.36 -7.72 22.77
N PRO A 310 31.65 -6.54 23.33
CA PRO A 310 32.61 -5.58 22.76
C PRO A 310 34.02 -6.15 22.60
#